data_AF-A0A9X1IUK0-F1
#
_entry.id   AF-A0A9X1IUK0-F1
#
_cell.length_a   1.000
_cell.length_b   1.000
_cell.length_c   1.000
_cell.angle_alpha   90.00
_cell.angle_beta   90.00
_cell.angle_gamma   90.00
#
_symmetry.space_group_name_H-M   'P 1'
#
loop_
_entity.id
_entity.type
_entity.pdbx_description
1 polymer ?
#
loop_
_entity_poly.entity_id
_entity_poly.type
_entity_poly.pdbx_seq_one_letter_code
_entity_poly.pdbx_strand_id
1 'polypeptide(L)'
;MNTLLEVRSGPAYYACKANVLENLEGKLNKGNIRKVLVIHGRKSWEVTEPFFPSLENIETIFFTYGGECSDPEIERVEGSS
;
A
#
# COMPACT_ATOMS: atom_id res chain seq x y z
N MET A 1 -12.41 25.66 -29.61
CA MET A 1 -11.54 24.51 -29.26
C MET A 1 -12.16 23.87 -28.04
N ASN A 2 -12.80 22.71 -28.19
CA ASN A 2 -13.44 22.01 -27.07
C ASN A 2 -12.40 21.09 -26.43
N THR A 3 -12.07 21.34 -25.17
CA THR A 3 -11.20 20.46 -24.39
C THR A 3 -11.97 19.18 -24.09
N LEU A 4 -11.49 18.04 -24.60
CA LEU A 4 -11.92 16.71 -24.18
C LEU A 4 -11.59 16.54 -22.69
N LEU A 5 -12.60 16.53 -21.83
CA LEU A 5 -12.46 16.22 -20.42
C LEU A 5 -12.31 14.69 -20.27
N GLU A 6 -11.08 14.19 -20.16
CA GLU A 6 -10.83 12.79 -19.80
C GLU A 6 -11.17 12.57 -18.31
N VAL A 7 -12.39 12.09 -18.02
CA VAL A 7 -12.78 11.66 -16.68
C VAL A 7 -12.30 10.22 -16.46
N ARG A 8 -11.34 10.02 -15.56
CA ARG A 8 -10.94 8.69 -15.09
C ARG A 8 -11.57 8.40 -13.73
N SER A 9 -12.69 7.69 -13.73
CA SER A 9 -13.33 7.21 -12.50
C SER A 9 -12.68 5.89 -12.05
N GLY A 10 -11.99 5.89 -10.91
CA GLY A 10 -11.49 4.67 -10.25
C GLY A 10 -9.96 4.62 -10.05
N PRO A 11 -9.47 3.55 -9.41
CA PRO A 11 -8.04 3.40 -9.16
C PRO A 11 -7.28 3.17 -10.47
N ALA A 12 -6.05 3.67 -10.53
CA ALA A 12 -5.16 3.42 -11.67
C ALA A 12 -4.79 1.93 -11.83
N TYR A 13 -4.92 1.14 -10.76
CA TYR A 13 -4.66 -0.29 -10.74
C TYR A 13 -5.56 -0.99 -9.71
N TYR A 14 -6.16 -2.10 -10.11
CA TYR A 14 -6.91 -3.01 -9.24
C TYR A 14 -6.57 -4.45 -9.63
N ALA A 15 -6.36 -5.32 -8.64
CA ALA A 15 -6.15 -6.74 -8.86
C ALA A 15 -6.82 -7.57 -7.77
N CYS A 16 -7.60 -8.56 -8.19
CA CYS A 16 -8.25 -9.53 -7.31
C CYS A 16 -8.05 -10.92 -7.91
N LYS A 17 -7.13 -11.69 -7.31
CA LYS A 17 -6.86 -13.08 -7.66
C LYS A 17 -6.18 -13.78 -6.49
N ALA A 18 -6.21 -15.10 -6.48
CA ALA A 18 -5.41 -15.89 -5.56
C ALA A 18 -3.92 -15.47 -5.65
N ASN A 19 -3.26 -15.39 -4.50
CA ASN A 19 -1.83 -15.09 -4.39
C ASN A 19 -1.41 -13.78 -5.07
N VAL A 20 -2.30 -12.78 -5.14
CA VAL A 20 -2.00 -11.50 -5.80
C VAL A 20 -0.76 -10.80 -5.23
N LEU A 21 -0.51 -10.95 -3.92
CA LEU A 21 0.61 -10.33 -3.21
C LEU A 21 1.98 -10.86 -3.66
N GLU A 22 2.09 -12.09 -4.17
CA GLU A 22 3.35 -12.61 -4.74
C GLU A 22 3.88 -11.73 -5.90
N ASN A 23 3.00 -10.96 -6.53
CA ASN A 23 3.35 -10.08 -7.63
C ASN A 23 3.72 -8.65 -7.19
N LEU A 24 3.67 -8.36 -5.89
CA LEU A 24 3.79 -7.01 -5.33
C LEU A 24 5.15 -6.37 -5.63
N GLU A 25 6.26 -7.05 -5.33
CA GLU A 25 7.61 -6.52 -5.57
C GLU A 25 7.82 -6.16 -7.04
N GLY A 26 7.39 -7.05 -7.95
CA GLY A 26 7.47 -6.82 -9.39
C GLY A 26 6.64 -5.63 -9.86
N LYS A 27 5.58 -5.22 -9.15
CA LYS A 27 4.81 -4.01 -9.48
C LYS A 27 5.48 -2.76 -8.92
N LEU A 28 5.95 -2.80 -7.68
CA LEU A 28 6.67 -1.68 -7.07
C LEU A 28 7.95 -1.37 -7.86
N ASN A 29 8.69 -2.39 -8.29
CA ASN A 29 9.86 -2.24 -9.16
C ASN A 29 9.53 -1.58 -10.50
N LYS A 30 8.39 -1.91 -11.13
CA LYS A 30 7.94 -1.25 -12.37
C LYS A 30 7.63 0.24 -12.17
N GLY A 31 7.21 0.62 -10.96
CA GLY A 31 7.03 2.02 -10.56
C GLY A 31 8.31 2.69 -10.04
N ASN A 32 9.46 2.00 -10.07
CA ASN A 32 10.72 2.44 -9.47
C ASN A 32 10.60 2.81 -7.98
N ILE A 33 9.72 2.13 -7.25
CA ILE A 33 9.50 2.32 -5.81
C ILE A 33 10.48 1.43 -5.04
N ARG A 34 11.23 2.04 -4.11
CA ARG A 34 12.28 1.37 -3.33
C ARG A 34 12.06 1.36 -1.82
N LYS A 35 11.17 2.20 -1.33
CA LYS A 35 10.79 2.29 0.08
C LYS A 35 9.27 2.35 0.16
N VAL A 36 8.68 1.53 1.01
CA VAL A 36 7.23 1.47 1.21
C VAL A 36 6.87 1.44 2.69
N LEU A 37 5.82 2.16 3.03
CA LEU A 37 5.16 2.09 4.34
C LEU A 37 3.96 1.15 4.23
N VAL A 38 3.94 0.09 5.03
CA VAL A 38 2.84 -0.86 5.13
C VAL A 38 2.02 -0.52 6.37
N ILE A 39 0.88 0.15 6.16
CA ILE A 39 -0.06 0.48 7.23
C ILE A 39 -1.06 -0.65 7.39
N HIS A 40 -1.19 -1.18 8.60
CA HIS A 40 -2.08 -2.31 8.89
C HIS A 40 -2.70 -2.23 10.28
N GLY A 41 -3.89 -2.81 10.47
CA GLY A 41 -4.42 -3.09 11.81
C GLY A 41 -3.78 -4.35 12.40
N ARG A 42 -3.87 -4.55 13.72
CA ARG A 42 -3.34 -5.78 14.37
C ARG A 42 -4.03 -7.04 13.87
N LYS A 43 -5.37 -7.10 13.99
CA LYS A 43 -6.17 -8.27 13.57
C LYS A 43 -6.03 -8.58 12.09
N SER A 44 -6.02 -7.56 11.23
CA SER A 44 -5.84 -7.76 9.79
C SER A 44 -4.44 -8.29 9.47
N TRP A 45 -3.41 -7.85 10.22
CA TRP A 45 -2.04 -8.28 10.01
C TRP A 45 -1.80 -9.71 10.46
N GLU A 46 -2.33 -10.13 11.61
CA GLU A 46 -2.24 -11.52 12.09
C GLU A 46 -2.71 -12.54 11.03
N VAL A 47 -3.72 -12.18 10.23
CA VAL A 47 -4.23 -13.03 9.13
C VAL A 47 -3.42 -12.86 7.84
N THR A 48 -2.87 -11.67 7.58
CA THR A 48 -2.21 -11.32 6.30
C THR A 48 -0.73 -11.66 6.29
N GLU A 49 -0.04 -11.57 7.43
CA GLU A 49 1.40 -11.78 7.60
C GLU A 49 1.90 -13.08 6.94
N PRO A 50 1.23 -14.24 7.08
CA PRO A 50 1.67 -15.47 6.43
C PRO A 50 1.65 -15.43 4.89
N PHE A 51 0.90 -14.49 4.30
CA PHE A 51 0.75 -14.31 2.86
C PHE A 51 1.49 -13.07 2.33
N PHE A 52 2.03 -12.23 3.22
CA PHE A 52 2.78 -11.06 2.81
C PHE A 52 4.15 -11.49 2.28
N PRO A 53 4.53 -11.11 1.05
CA PRO A 53 5.78 -11.57 0.45
C PRO A 53 6.99 -10.95 1.15
N SER A 54 8.10 -11.68 1.16
CA SER A 54 9.40 -11.04 1.38
C SER A 54 9.70 -10.16 0.17
N LEU A 55 10.04 -8.89 0.41
CA LEU A 55 10.43 -7.94 -0.63
C LEU A 55 11.96 -7.76 -0.55
N GLU A 56 12.69 -8.28 -1.52
CA GLU A 56 14.16 -8.34 -1.44
C GLU A 56 14.83 -7.00 -1.75
N ASN A 57 14.28 -6.25 -2.70
CA ASN A 57 14.88 -5.02 -3.25
C ASN A 57 14.13 -3.75 -2.82
N ILE A 58 13.29 -3.86 -1.79
CA ILE A 58 12.41 -2.79 -1.33
C ILE A 58 12.48 -2.73 0.19
N GLU A 59 12.84 -1.56 0.71
CA GLU A 59 12.77 -1.27 2.13
C GLU A 59 11.31 -1.17 2.58
N THR A 60 10.93 -1.98 3.57
CA THR A 60 9.58 -2.01 4.13
C THR A 60 9.56 -1.49 5.55
N ILE A 61 8.75 -0.47 5.82
CA ILE A 61 8.45 -0.01 7.18
C ILE A 61 7.03 -0.47 7.51
N PHE A 62 6.86 -1.17 8.63
CA PHE A 62 5.55 -1.61 9.11
C PHE A 62 5.03 -0.64 10.16
N PHE A 63 3.78 -0.22 10.00
CA PHE A 63 3.13 0.70 10.93
C PHE A 63 1.73 0.22 11.30
N THR A 64 1.53 0.01 12.59
CA THR A 64 0.22 -0.40 13.12
C THR A 64 -0.70 0.81 13.22
N TYR A 65 -1.84 0.75 12.54
CA TYR A 65 -2.91 1.73 12.59
C TYR A 65 -3.68 1.65 13.91
N GLY A 66 -3.92 2.81 14.52
CA GLY A 66 -4.54 2.99 15.84
C GLY A 66 -6.05 2.76 15.85
N GLY A 67 -6.69 2.68 14.68
CA GLY A 67 -8.11 2.33 14.53
C GLY A 67 -9.05 3.51 14.31
N GLU A 68 -8.56 4.75 14.43
CA GLU A 68 -9.34 5.97 14.18
C GLU A 68 -8.67 6.85 13.14
N CYS A 69 -9.44 7.35 12.16
CA CYS A 69 -8.93 8.27 11.16
C CYS A 69 -9.06 9.68 11.74
N SER A 70 -8.00 10.11 12.42
CA SER A 70 -7.95 11.38 13.14
C SER A 70 -6.64 12.11 12.84
N ASP A 71 -6.63 13.43 13.01
CA ASP A 71 -5.43 14.24 12.79
C ASP A 71 -4.22 13.75 13.61
N PRO A 72 -4.35 13.41 14.91
CA PRO A 72 -3.23 12.85 15.68
C PRO A 72 -2.70 11.54 15.13
N GLU A 73 -3.58 10.70 14.57
CA GLU A 73 -3.17 9.44 13.97
C GLU A 73 -2.45 9.65 12.63
N ILE A 74 -2.90 10.62 11.83
CA ILE A 74 -2.22 11.02 10.59
C ILE A 74 -0.81 11.54 10.91
N GLU A 75 -0.68 12.45 11.88
CA GLU A 75 0.62 12.98 12.33
C GLU A 75 1.57 11.85 12.78
N ARG A 76 1.04 10.84 13.48
CA ARG A 76 1.82 9.66 13.92
C ARG A 76 2.31 8.81 12.74
N VAL A 77 1.48 8.65 11.72
CA VAL A 77 1.82 7.93 10.48
C VAL A 77 2.83 8.71 9.64
N GLU A 78 2.65 10.01 9.47
CA GLU A 78 3.54 10.89 8.69
C GLU A 78 4.97 10.88 9.25
N GLY A 79 5.13 10.95 10.57
CA GLY A 79 6.44 10.87 11.23
C GLY A 79 7.18 9.54 11.05
N SER A 80 6.55 8.54 10.41
CA SER A 80 7.12 7.20 10.19
C SER A 80 7.64 6.96 8.76
N SER A 81 7.49 7.95 7.85
CA SER A 81 7.89 7.85 6.43
C SER A 81 9.29 8.39 6.14
#